data_AF-A0A5B9VWS6-F1
#
_entry.id   AF-A0A5B9VWS6-F1
#
_cell.length_a   1.000
_cell.length_b   1.000
_cell.length_c   1.000
_cell.angle_alpha   90.00
_cell.angle_beta   90.00
_cell.angle_gamma   90.00
#
_symmetry.space_group_name_H-M   'P 1'
#
loop_
_entity.id
_entity.type
_entity.pdbx_description
1 polymer ?
#
loop_
_entity_poly.entity_id
_entity_poly.type
_entity_poly.pdbx_seq_one_letter_code
_entity_poly.pdbx_strand_id
1 'polypeptide(L)'
;MEATEPPAPRSPNARLGTLSLALNLILLGWLLYGAFGRHLTPGGGVSLIIANDLPWQITELSLSHPGGSFALPVLDADQSVGTSIPVGTAFDATVTFKGPDGVACKEAVKVKPVGELLVVVRILPKLEEATLKSPSGAEEKVFKAAPGRARLVASYQGPVQYN
;
A
#
# COMPACT_ATOMS: atom_id res chain seq x y z
N MET A 1 58.13 -5.92 -52.73
CA MET A 1 56.69 -6.24 -52.78
C MET A 1 56.47 -7.36 -51.79
N GLU A 2 56.04 -7.02 -50.57
CA GLU A 2 55.67 -8.02 -49.55
C GLU A 2 54.29 -8.59 -49.91
N ALA A 3 54.21 -9.91 -50.05
CA ALA A 3 52.96 -10.60 -50.29
C ALA A 3 52.22 -10.77 -48.95
N THR A 4 51.17 -10.00 -48.75
CA THR A 4 50.29 -10.13 -47.58
C THR A 4 49.45 -11.39 -47.72
N GLU A 5 49.68 -12.37 -46.85
CA GLU A 5 48.90 -13.62 -46.79
C GLU A 5 47.44 -13.31 -46.38
N PRO A 6 46.43 -13.91 -47.04
CA PRO A 6 45.03 -13.63 -46.72
C PRO A 6 44.65 -14.22 -45.35
N PRO A 7 43.82 -13.52 -44.54
CA PRO A 7 43.44 -14.02 -43.22
C PRO A 7 42.65 -15.33 -43.34
N ALA A 8 43.05 -16.32 -42.55
CA ALA A 8 42.42 -17.64 -42.53
C ALA A 8 40.89 -17.54 -42.29
N PRO A 9 40.08 -18.36 -43.00
CA PRO A 9 38.63 -18.34 -42.85
C PRO A 9 38.24 -18.79 -41.43
N ARG A 10 37.58 -17.89 -40.69
CA ARG A 10 37.03 -18.20 -39.36
C ARG A 10 36.04 -19.35 -39.46
N SER A 11 36.28 -20.44 -38.71
CA SER A 11 35.45 -21.64 -38.81
C SER A 11 34.00 -21.36 -38.40
N PRO A 12 33.01 -21.77 -39.20
CA PRO A 12 31.58 -21.58 -38.88
C PRO A 12 31.16 -22.32 -37.61
N ASN A 13 31.86 -23.41 -37.27
CA ASN A 13 31.61 -24.23 -36.09
C ASN A 13 31.89 -23.49 -34.78
N ALA A 14 32.88 -22.59 -34.76
CA ALA A 14 33.16 -21.75 -33.60
C ALA A 14 31.97 -20.82 -33.29
N ARG A 15 31.32 -20.25 -34.33
CA ARG A 15 30.16 -19.36 -34.17
C ARG A 15 28.94 -20.08 -33.61
N LEU A 16 28.67 -21.30 -34.08
CA LEU A 16 27.59 -22.16 -33.58
C LEU A 16 27.80 -22.53 -32.10
N GLY A 17 29.04 -22.84 -31.70
CA GLY A 17 29.39 -23.08 -30.31
C GLY A 17 29.18 -21.86 -29.42
N THR A 18 29.58 -20.68 -29.88
CA THR A 18 29.38 -19.42 -29.14
C THR A 18 27.90 -19.06 -29.02
N LEU A 19 27.11 -19.26 -30.07
CA LEU A 19 25.65 -19.04 -30.06
C LEU A 19 24.94 -19.98 -29.09
N SER A 20 25.31 -21.26 -29.09
CA SER A 20 24.76 -22.24 -28.15
C SER A 20 25.11 -21.90 -26.70
N LEU A 21 26.35 -21.49 -26.44
CA LEU A 21 26.77 -21.06 -25.11
C LEU A 21 25.99 -19.81 -24.65
N ALA A 22 25.85 -18.81 -25.52
CA ALA A 22 25.09 -17.60 -25.22
C ALA A 22 23.62 -17.92 -24.91
N LEU A 23 22.99 -18.80 -25.70
CA LEU A 23 21.61 -19.23 -25.47
C LEU A 23 21.45 -19.94 -24.12
N ASN A 24 22.38 -20.83 -23.77
CA ASN A 24 22.37 -21.51 -22.47
C ASN A 24 22.55 -20.53 -21.30
N LEU A 25 23.40 -19.51 -21.45
CA LEU A 25 23.56 -18.46 -20.43
C LEU A 25 22.29 -17.62 -20.26
N ILE A 26 21.61 -17.27 -21.36
CA ILE A 26 20.33 -16.55 -21.31
C ILE A 26 19.26 -17.41 -20.62
N LEU A 27 19.15 -18.69 -20.99
CA LEU A 27 18.20 -19.62 -20.38
C LEU A 27 18.50 -19.84 -18.89
N LEU A 28 19.77 -19.96 -18.52
CA LEU A 28 20.19 -20.09 -17.13
C LEU A 28 19.87 -18.81 -16.33
N GLY A 29 20.14 -17.64 -16.91
CA GLY A 29 19.78 -16.35 -16.33
C GLY A 29 18.26 -16.22 -16.12
N TRP A 30 17.46 -16.65 -17.10
CA TRP A 30 16.00 -16.68 -17.00
C TRP A 30 15.51 -17.64 -15.90
N LEU A 31 16.07 -18.85 -15.84
CA LEU A 31 15.75 -19.85 -14.80
C LEU A 31 16.09 -19.33 -13.40
N LEU A 32 17.28 -18.75 -13.25
CA LEU A 32 17.72 -18.15 -11.98
C LEU A 32 16.86 -16.94 -11.61
N TYR A 33 16.45 -16.10 -12.57
CA TYR A 33 15.54 -15.00 -12.32
C TYR A 33 14.12 -15.47 -11.94
N GLY A 34 13.62 -16.53 -12.60
CA GLY A 34 12.34 -17.14 -12.27
C GLY A 34 12.33 -17.79 -10.88
N ALA A 35 13.42 -18.48 -10.50
CA ALA A 35 13.54 -19.22 -9.24
C ALA A 35 13.93 -18.33 -8.05
N PHE A 36 14.83 -17.36 -8.25
CA PHE A 36 15.39 -16.53 -7.18
C PHE A 36 15.10 -15.03 -7.38
N GLY A 37 15.03 -14.56 -8.63
CA GLY A 37 14.83 -13.14 -8.95
C GLY A 37 13.52 -12.54 -8.42
N ARG A 38 12.44 -13.33 -8.38
CA ARG A 38 11.16 -12.91 -7.77
C ARG A 38 11.28 -12.58 -6.28
N HIS A 39 12.21 -13.22 -5.57
CA HIS A 39 12.50 -12.93 -4.16
C HIS A 39 13.55 -11.81 -3.97
N LEU A 40 14.23 -11.39 -5.05
CA LEU A 40 15.26 -10.34 -5.03
C LEU A 40 14.71 -8.96 -5.43
N THR A 41 13.59 -8.90 -6.13
CA THR A 41 12.76 -7.68 -6.12
C THR A 41 12.20 -7.51 -4.72
N PRO A 42 12.37 -6.35 -4.05
CA PRO A 42 11.67 -6.04 -2.81
C PRO A 42 10.16 -5.88 -3.11
N GLY A 43 9.51 -6.98 -3.44
CA GLY A 43 8.09 -7.12 -3.62
C GLY A 43 7.49 -7.35 -2.24
N GLY A 44 6.81 -6.34 -1.72
CA GLY A 44 6.19 -6.42 -0.40
C GLY A 44 5.90 -5.05 0.18
N GLY A 45 5.49 -4.10 -0.67
CA GLY A 45 4.95 -2.84 -0.19
C GLY A 45 3.44 -2.99 0.03
N VAL A 46 2.93 -2.40 1.11
CA VAL A 46 1.50 -2.17 1.27
C VAL A 46 1.21 -0.78 0.74
N SER A 47 0.34 -0.68 -0.27
CA SER A 47 -0.27 0.60 -0.62
C SER A 47 -1.38 0.89 0.38
N LEU A 48 -1.30 2.05 1.03
CA LEU A 48 -2.29 2.51 1.99
C LEU A 48 -2.93 3.78 1.46
N ILE A 49 -4.27 3.82 1.47
CA ILE A 49 -5.04 5.04 1.25
C ILE A 49 -5.69 5.43 2.56
N ILE A 50 -5.57 6.70 2.94
CA ILE A 50 -6.32 7.30 4.03
C ILE A 50 -7.39 8.20 3.41
N ALA A 51 -8.66 7.92 3.69
CA ALA A 51 -9.81 8.65 3.17
C ALA A 51 -10.53 9.38 4.30
N ASN A 52 -10.79 10.68 4.09
CA ASN A 52 -11.55 11.51 4.99
C ASN A 52 -13.05 11.43 4.64
N ASP A 53 -13.79 10.56 5.32
CA ASP A 53 -15.26 10.47 5.19
C ASP A 53 -15.97 11.38 6.24
N LEU A 54 -15.27 12.37 6.82
CA LEU A 54 -15.84 13.37 7.73
C LEU A 54 -16.29 14.62 6.96
N PRO A 55 -17.31 15.34 7.45
CA PRO A 55 -17.79 16.57 6.80
C PRO A 55 -16.88 17.79 7.05
N TRP A 56 -15.67 17.59 7.58
CA TRP A 56 -14.74 18.66 7.96
C TRP A 56 -13.29 18.31 7.61
N GLN A 57 -12.47 19.35 7.50
CA GLN A 57 -11.06 19.25 7.14
C GLN A 57 -10.22 18.67 8.27
N ILE A 58 -9.37 17.70 7.94
CA ILE A 58 -8.40 17.08 8.83
C ILE A 58 -7.03 17.72 8.64
N THR A 59 -6.40 18.13 9.74
CA THR A 59 -5.07 18.73 9.78
C THR A 59 -4.09 17.90 10.60
N GLU A 60 -2.79 18.14 10.44
CA GLU A 60 -1.71 17.42 11.14
C GLU A 60 -1.83 15.88 11.03
N LEU A 61 -2.31 15.40 9.88
CA LEU A 61 -2.44 13.98 9.61
C LEU A 61 -1.04 13.37 9.54
N SER A 62 -0.81 12.34 10.33
CA SER A 62 0.42 11.57 10.32
C SER A 62 0.13 10.11 10.50
N LEU A 63 0.98 9.30 9.90
CA LEU A 63 0.92 7.86 10.00
C LEU A 63 2.28 7.33 10.43
N SER A 64 2.27 6.66 11.58
CA SER A 64 3.43 6.00 12.14
C SER A 64 3.30 4.49 11.99
N HIS A 65 4.40 3.84 11.61
CA HIS A 65 4.53 2.40 11.43
C HIS A 65 5.92 1.95 11.93
N PRO A 66 6.21 0.65 12.06
CA PRO A 66 7.49 0.19 12.61
C PRO A 66 8.73 0.67 11.83
N GLY A 67 8.56 1.04 10.56
CA GLY A 67 9.62 1.54 9.69
C GLY A 67 9.79 3.06 9.68
N GLY A 68 8.97 3.82 10.44
CA GLY A 68 9.04 5.27 10.49
C GLY A 68 7.69 5.95 10.63
N SER A 69 7.69 7.27 10.47
CA SER A 69 6.47 8.08 10.45
C SER A 69 6.54 9.04 9.29
N PHE A 70 5.40 9.29 8.66
CA PHE A 70 5.28 10.29 7.62
C PHE A 70 4.10 11.21 7.92
N ALA A 71 4.36 12.52 7.74
CA ALA A 71 3.32 13.53 7.73
C ALA A 71 2.62 13.50 6.37
N LEU A 72 1.30 13.50 6.41
CA LEU A 72 0.44 13.52 5.25
C LEU A 72 -0.13 14.93 5.06
N PRO A 73 -0.54 15.27 3.82
CA PRO A 73 -1.17 16.55 3.56
C PRO A 73 -2.48 16.70 4.35
N VAL A 74 -2.91 17.95 4.46
CA VAL A 74 -4.27 18.29 4.91
C VAL A 74 -5.27 17.62 3.98
N LEU A 75 -6.32 17.04 4.56
CA LEU A 75 -7.41 16.39 3.81
C LEU A 75 -8.71 17.17 4.03
N ASP A 76 -9.28 17.72 2.96
CA ASP A 76 -10.65 18.23 3.01
C ASP A 76 -11.67 17.08 3.10
N ALA A 77 -12.94 17.41 3.29
CA ALA A 77 -14.02 16.43 3.25
C ALA A 77 -14.02 15.65 1.92
N ASP A 78 -14.26 14.34 2.00
CA ASP A 78 -14.30 13.39 0.87
C ASP A 78 -12.98 13.25 0.09
N GLN A 79 -11.88 13.82 0.58
CA GLN A 79 -10.56 13.64 -0.02
C GLN A 79 -9.83 12.41 0.53
N SER A 80 -8.91 11.89 -0.28
CA SER A 80 -8.06 10.77 0.11
C SER A 80 -6.61 10.99 -0.32
N VAL A 81 -5.68 10.47 0.47
CA VAL A 81 -4.25 10.44 0.16
C VAL A 81 -3.72 9.01 0.21
N GLY A 82 -2.93 8.65 -0.78
CA GLY A 82 -2.24 7.36 -0.86
C GLY A 82 -0.76 7.47 -0.49
N THR A 83 -0.24 6.42 0.13
CA THR A 83 1.18 6.25 0.43
C THR A 83 1.55 4.77 0.28
N SER A 84 2.82 4.46 0.04
CA SER A 84 3.30 3.08 -0.02
C SER A 84 4.29 2.84 1.11
N ILE A 85 4.03 1.80 1.90
CA ILE A 85 4.85 1.40 3.03
C ILE A 85 5.63 0.13 2.63
N PRO A 86 6.97 0.13 2.62
CA PRO A 86 7.78 -1.02 2.25
C PRO A 86 7.87 -2.04 3.40
N VAL A 87 6.72 -2.54 3.86
CA VAL A 87 6.63 -3.55 4.93
C VAL A 87 5.85 -4.76 4.40
N GLY A 88 6.55 -5.88 4.26
CA GLY A 88 6.01 -7.11 3.67
C GLY A 88 5.29 -8.05 4.65
N THR A 89 5.19 -7.69 5.94
CA THR A 89 4.58 -8.51 6.99
C THR A 89 3.48 -7.74 7.72
N ALA A 90 2.66 -8.41 8.52
CA ALA A 90 1.65 -7.73 9.33
C ALA A 90 2.30 -6.75 10.32
N PHE A 91 1.75 -5.54 10.42
CA PHE A 91 2.26 -4.49 11.29
C PHE A 91 1.14 -3.66 11.90
N ASP A 92 1.42 -3.05 13.03
CA ASP A 92 0.52 -2.07 13.64
C ASP A 92 0.90 -0.68 13.13
N ALA A 93 -0.06 0.04 12.57
CA ALA A 93 0.07 1.41 12.11
C ALA A 93 -0.76 2.33 13.00
N THR A 94 -0.27 3.53 13.28
CA THR A 94 -0.98 4.52 14.09
C THR A 94 -1.27 5.74 13.25
N VAL A 95 -2.54 6.05 13.05
CA VAL A 95 -2.96 7.29 12.40
C VAL A 95 -3.24 8.31 13.49
N THR A 96 -2.62 9.49 13.36
CA THR A 96 -2.86 10.64 14.24
C THR A 96 -3.33 11.80 13.38
N PHE A 97 -4.35 12.52 13.84
CA PHE A 97 -4.87 13.68 13.12
C PHE A 97 -5.59 14.64 14.06
N LYS A 98 -5.75 15.90 13.63
CA LYS A 98 -6.54 16.92 14.32
C LYS A 98 -7.75 17.32 13.52
N GLY A 99 -8.87 17.49 14.22
CA GLY A 99 -10.09 18.06 13.68
C GLY A 99 -10.25 19.55 13.93
N PRO A 100 -11.44 20.10 13.61
CA PRO A 100 -11.74 21.51 13.77
C PRO A 100 -11.60 21.97 15.23
N ASP A 101 -11.82 21.07 16.18
CA ASP A 101 -11.71 21.34 17.61
C ASP A 101 -10.24 21.37 18.11
N GLY A 102 -9.27 21.12 17.22
CA GLY A 102 -7.84 21.08 17.53
C GLY A 102 -7.38 19.89 18.37
N VAL A 103 -8.31 19.03 18.80
CA VAL A 103 -8.02 17.83 19.60
C VAL A 103 -7.36 16.78 18.70
N ALA A 104 -6.17 16.32 19.12
CA ALA A 104 -5.48 15.23 18.44
C ALA A 104 -6.18 13.89 18.71
N CYS A 105 -6.68 13.27 17.65
CA CYS A 105 -7.19 11.92 17.63
C CYS A 105 -6.05 10.97 17.24
N LYS A 106 -5.88 9.88 17.98
CA LYS A 106 -4.86 8.86 17.73
C LYS A 106 -5.49 7.49 17.81
N GLU A 107 -5.37 6.70 16.75
CA GLU A 107 -5.97 5.38 16.71
C GLU A 107 -5.06 4.40 15.95
N ALA A 108 -4.93 3.20 16.51
CA ALA A 108 -4.07 2.15 16.00
C ALA A 108 -4.87 1.20 15.12
N VAL A 109 -4.31 0.92 13.94
CA VAL A 109 -4.88 0.03 12.94
C VAL A 109 -3.90 -1.11 12.72
N LYS A 110 -4.37 -2.34 12.92
CA LYS A 110 -3.59 -3.51 12.53
C LYS A 110 -3.68 -3.68 11.03
N VAL A 111 -2.55 -3.69 10.35
CA VAL A 111 -2.43 -3.87 8.89
C VAL A 111 -1.89 -5.27 8.62
N LYS A 112 -2.65 -6.07 7.88
CA LYS A 112 -2.22 -7.40 7.43
C LYS A 112 -2.07 -7.40 5.90
N PRO A 113 -0.85 -7.40 5.35
CA PRO A 113 -0.66 -7.58 3.92
C PRO A 113 -1.12 -8.98 3.49
N VAL A 114 -1.91 -9.05 2.42
CA VAL A 114 -2.25 -10.31 1.73
C VAL A 114 -1.87 -10.13 0.26
N GLY A 115 -0.59 -10.37 -0.07
CA GLY A 115 -0.05 -10.07 -1.41
C GLY A 115 0.13 -8.56 -1.66
N GLU A 116 -0.03 -8.14 -2.93
CA GLU A 116 -0.05 -6.72 -3.34
C GLU A 116 -1.41 -6.10 -2.99
N LEU A 117 -1.61 -5.76 -1.71
CA LEU A 117 -2.92 -5.36 -1.21
C LEU A 117 -3.00 -3.86 -0.91
N LEU A 118 -4.08 -3.26 -1.38
CA LEU A 118 -4.46 -1.88 -1.07
C LEU A 118 -5.23 -1.87 0.26
N VAL A 119 -4.71 -1.17 1.25
CA VAL A 119 -5.38 -0.97 2.54
C VAL A 119 -6.02 0.41 2.54
N VAL A 120 -7.33 0.49 2.71
CA VAL A 120 -8.07 1.76 2.76
C VAL A 120 -8.48 2.01 4.20
N VAL A 121 -7.86 3.01 4.83
CA VAL A 121 -8.22 3.48 6.18
C VAL A 121 -9.18 4.65 6.03
N ARG A 122 -10.45 4.40 6.35
CA ARG A 122 -11.51 5.40 6.35
C ARG A 122 -11.62 6.06 7.70
N ILE A 123 -11.64 7.39 7.72
CA ILE A 123 -11.90 8.21 8.90
C ILE A 123 -13.38 8.57 8.89
N LEU A 124 -14.17 7.94 9.75
CA LEU A 124 -15.63 8.03 9.80
C LEU A 124 -16.10 8.76 11.07
N PRO A 125 -17.28 9.36 11.08
CA PRO A 125 -17.84 9.92 12.32
C PRO A 125 -18.08 8.79 13.33
N LYS A 126 -17.75 9.05 14.60
CA LYS A 126 -18.09 8.13 15.69
C LYS A 126 -19.59 8.17 15.91
N LEU A 127 -20.23 7.01 16.01
CA LEU A 127 -21.66 6.92 16.27
C LEU A 127 -21.91 6.79 17.77
N GLU A 128 -22.83 7.59 18.31
CA GLU A 128 -23.30 7.55 19.70
C GLU A 128 -24.81 7.35 19.74
N GLU A 129 -25.27 6.61 20.74
CA GLU A 129 -26.68 6.35 20.99
C GLU A 129 -27.31 7.60 21.62
N ALA A 130 -28.31 8.16 20.94
CA ALA A 130 -29.05 9.32 21.40
C ALA A 130 -30.54 8.95 21.48
N THR A 131 -31.16 9.25 22.61
CA THR A 131 -32.61 9.12 22.75
C THR A 131 -33.26 10.39 22.23
N LEU A 132 -34.11 10.25 21.21
CA LEU A 132 -34.94 11.33 20.72
C LEU A 132 -36.38 11.11 21.13
N LYS A 133 -37.05 12.18 21.55
CA LYS A 133 -38.51 12.19 21.65
C LYS A 133 -39.07 12.42 20.26
N SER A 134 -39.84 11.46 19.78
CA SER A 134 -40.61 11.59 18.55
C SER A 134 -41.69 12.68 18.71
N PRO A 135 -42.25 13.20 17.61
CA PRO A 135 -43.40 14.11 17.66
C PRO A 135 -44.64 13.49 18.34
N SER A 136 -44.72 12.15 18.42
CA SER A 136 -45.76 11.42 19.13
C SER A 136 -45.48 11.23 20.64
N GLY A 137 -44.35 11.74 21.13
CA GLY A 137 -43.94 11.64 22.55
C GLY A 137 -43.27 10.30 22.91
N ALA A 138 -43.07 9.40 21.95
CA ALA A 138 -42.33 8.17 22.16
C ALA A 138 -40.81 8.43 22.20
N GLU A 139 -40.11 7.75 23.10
CA GLU A 139 -38.64 7.80 23.15
C GLU A 139 -38.06 6.75 22.20
N GLU A 140 -37.46 7.21 21.11
CA GLU A 140 -36.77 6.37 20.14
C GLU A 140 -35.27 6.50 20.30
N LYS A 141 -34.59 5.35 20.31
CA LYS A 141 -33.14 5.31 20.33
C LYS A 141 -32.61 5.38 18.90
N VAL A 142 -31.81 6.40 18.61
CA VAL A 142 -31.17 6.59 17.31
C VAL A 142 -29.66 6.69 17.46
N PHE A 143 -28.93 6.18 16.46
CA PHE A 143 -27.49 6.40 16.38
C PHE A 143 -27.23 7.71 15.64
N LYS A 144 -26.53 8.64 16.28
CA LYS A 144 -26.12 9.92 15.69
C LYS A 144 -24.61 10.02 15.65
N ALA A 145 -24.10 10.78 14.67
CA ALA A 145 -22.70 11.17 14.64
C ALA A 145 -22.40 12.02 15.88
N ALA A 146 -21.42 11.58 16.67
CA ALA A 146 -20.87 12.32 17.78
C ALA A 146 -20.06 13.50 17.23
N PRO A 147 -20.43 14.76 17.56
CA PRO A 147 -19.72 15.93 17.08
C PRO A 147 -18.25 15.89 17.46
N GLY A 148 -17.36 16.23 16.52
CA GLY A 148 -15.91 16.30 16.75
C GLY A 148 -15.22 14.95 17.00
N ARG A 149 -15.95 13.83 16.99
CA ARG A 149 -15.39 12.49 17.23
C ARG A 149 -15.37 11.66 15.95
N ALA A 150 -14.27 10.97 15.75
CA ALA A 150 -14.05 10.09 14.61
C ALA A 150 -13.67 8.67 15.05
N ARG A 151 -13.78 7.73 14.12
CA ARG A 151 -13.34 6.33 14.24
C ARG A 151 -12.64 5.92 12.96
N LEU A 152 -11.65 5.04 13.07
CA LEU A 152 -10.95 4.47 11.91
C LEU A 152 -11.53 3.11 11.55
N VAL A 153 -11.74 2.89 10.25
CA VAL A 153 -12.11 1.59 9.70
C VAL A 153 -11.13 1.23 8.59
N ALA A 154 -10.38 0.14 8.78
CA ALA A 154 -9.50 -0.39 7.75
C ALA A 154 -10.26 -1.41 6.89
N SER A 155 -10.26 -1.16 5.58
CA SER A 155 -10.80 -2.05 4.56
C SER A 155 -9.64 -2.58 3.71
N TYR A 156 -9.73 -3.84 3.31
CA TYR A 156 -8.69 -4.53 2.56
C TYR A 156 -9.19 -4.79 1.15
N GLN A 157 -8.49 -4.27 0.14
CA GLN A 157 -8.82 -4.44 -1.27
C GLN A 157 -7.66 -5.12 -1.99
N GLY A 158 -7.85 -6.38 -2.38
CA GLY A 158 -6.87 -7.16 -3.12
C GLY A 158 -7.52 -8.37 -3.81
N PRO A 159 -6.84 -9.01 -4.77
CA PRO A 159 -7.32 -10.23 -5.38
C PRO A 159 -7.50 -11.30 -4.29
N VAL A 160 -8.71 -11.86 -4.18
CA VAL A 160 -9.01 -12.96 -3.27
C VAL A 160 -8.17 -14.17 -3.71
N GLN A 161 -7.06 -14.43 -3.02
CA GLN A 161 -6.34 -15.68 -3.20
C GLN A 161 -7.07 -16.76 -2.40
N TYR A 162 -7.81 -17.61 -3.11
CA TYR A 162 -8.31 -18.86 -2.56
C TYR A 162 -7.10 -19.76 -2.31
N ASN A 163 -6.82 -20.05 -1.04
CA ASN A 163 -5.96 -21.18 -0.65
C ASN A 163 -6.78 -22.46 -0.60
#